data_AF-A0A507B2P5-F1
#
_entry.id   AF-A0A507B2P5-F1
#
_cell.length_a   1.000
_cell.length_b   1.000
_cell.length_c   1.000
_cell.angle_alpha   90.00
_cell.angle_beta   90.00
_cell.angle_gamma   90.00
#
_symmetry.space_group_name_H-M   'P 1'
#
loop_
_entity.id
_entity.type
_entity.pdbx_description
1 polymer ?
#
loop_
_entity_poly.entity_id
_entity_poly.type
_entity_poly.pdbx_seq_one_letter_code
_entity_poly.pdbx_strand_id
1 'polypeptide(L)'
;MVKFSMQTALARSTLVANILRPYKTQGASHKPNARIMNQMKQIFGKDDVDTAGTLLGIFERIASFRYKDLDARGEAWKGDRDFLDLEIWCNSDYVIELEYGESNVLYHDTVQDMPVENWRTLVKMKHQHDPDLEAVTSPAHHKDPKKQWPVKSPEVITFNPGYIKEVTDKNSIFNADRIRKAEINDLRDRINSHFRRTKKGWTNVDLLETLELVLHHELTHLKHTADTIDVDSPNSYGWLDVLRLKSIKNADNLAYFALVVDLIQNHHYDVDAKGKLVRFT
;
A
#
# COMPACT_ATOMS: atom_id res chain seq x y z
N MET A 1 -1.36 16.48 -1.90
CA MET A 1 -0.79 15.24 -2.47
C MET A 1 -1.37 14.01 -1.77
N VAL A 2 -1.12 13.80 -0.47
CA VAL A 2 -1.60 12.63 0.30
C VAL A 2 -3.11 12.39 0.17
N LYS A 3 -3.95 13.42 0.36
CA LYS A 3 -5.41 13.30 0.20
C LYS A 3 -5.84 12.74 -1.16
N PHE A 4 -5.26 13.27 -2.24
CA PHE A 4 -5.54 12.81 -3.61
C PHE A 4 -5.10 11.36 -3.78
N SER A 5 -3.91 11.02 -3.28
CA SER A 5 -3.36 9.68 -3.43
C SER A 5 -4.17 8.65 -2.64
N MET A 6 -4.66 9.02 -1.44
CA MET A 6 -5.56 8.19 -0.64
C MET A 6 -6.91 7.98 -1.33
N GLN A 7 -7.50 9.04 -1.87
CA GLN A 7 -8.76 8.93 -2.62
C GLN A 7 -8.60 8.00 -3.84
N THR A 8 -7.45 8.03 -4.50
CA THR A 8 -7.17 7.15 -5.63
C THR A 8 -6.97 5.71 -5.18
N ALA A 9 -6.27 5.46 -4.07
CA ALA A 9 -6.13 4.12 -3.49
C ALA A 9 -7.51 3.52 -3.15
N LEU A 10 -8.37 4.27 -2.45
CA LEU A 10 -9.75 3.86 -2.13
C LEU A 10 -10.61 3.61 -3.37
N ALA A 11 -10.48 4.46 -4.40
CA ALA A 11 -11.21 4.29 -5.66
C ALA A 11 -10.79 3.01 -6.39
N ARG A 12 -9.49 2.68 -6.40
CA ARG A 12 -8.99 1.42 -6.97
C ARG A 12 -9.50 0.20 -6.20
N SER A 13 -9.48 0.23 -4.87
CA SER A 13 -10.05 -0.87 -4.08
C SER A 13 -11.55 -1.04 -4.34
N THR A 14 -12.29 0.07 -4.45
CA THR A 14 -13.73 0.05 -4.81
C THR A 14 -13.96 -0.56 -6.18
N LEU A 15 -13.12 -0.20 -7.17
CA LEU A 15 -13.19 -0.77 -8.52
C LEU A 15 -13.01 -2.29 -8.49
N VAL A 16 -11.97 -2.78 -7.79
CA VAL A 16 -11.71 -4.21 -7.66
C VAL A 16 -12.88 -4.92 -6.99
N ALA A 17 -13.38 -4.36 -5.88
CA ALA A 17 -14.52 -4.93 -5.16
C ALA A 17 -15.77 -5.02 -6.06
N ASN A 18 -16.08 -3.97 -6.81
CA ASN A 18 -17.22 -3.96 -7.73
C ASN A 18 -17.10 -5.02 -8.84
N ILE A 19 -15.89 -5.28 -9.33
CA ILE A 19 -15.63 -6.29 -10.36
C ILE A 19 -15.74 -7.71 -9.81
N LEU A 20 -15.22 -7.96 -8.61
CA LEU A 20 -15.20 -9.31 -8.02
C LEU A 20 -16.52 -9.69 -7.37
N ARG A 21 -17.34 -8.72 -6.92
CA ARG A 21 -18.59 -8.98 -6.19
C ARG A 21 -19.56 -9.89 -6.96
N PRO A 22 -19.91 -9.65 -8.24
CA PRO A 22 -20.81 -10.52 -8.98
C PRO A 22 -20.30 -11.96 -9.06
N TYR A 23 -19.00 -12.15 -9.27
CA TYR A 23 -18.39 -13.48 -9.34
C TYR A 23 -18.53 -14.25 -8.03
N LYS A 24 -18.36 -13.54 -6.90
CA LYS A 24 -18.50 -14.13 -5.57
C LYS A 24 -19.96 -14.42 -5.20
N THR A 25 -20.90 -13.53 -5.54
CA THR A 25 -22.29 -13.65 -5.08
C THR A 25 -23.18 -14.44 -6.04
N GLN A 26 -22.85 -14.47 -7.33
CA GLN A 26 -23.67 -15.07 -8.39
C GLN A 26 -22.96 -16.24 -9.09
N GLY A 27 -21.71 -16.53 -8.72
CA GLY A 27 -20.99 -17.73 -9.14
C GLY A 27 -20.33 -17.64 -10.52
N ALA A 28 -19.95 -18.80 -11.05
CA ALA A 28 -19.01 -18.92 -12.17
C ALA A 28 -19.46 -18.25 -13.49
N SER A 29 -20.78 -18.14 -13.70
CA SER A 29 -21.37 -17.46 -14.88
C SER A 29 -21.14 -15.95 -14.89
N HIS A 30 -20.72 -15.35 -13.77
CA HIS A 30 -20.47 -13.92 -13.61
C HIS A 30 -18.97 -13.63 -13.40
N LYS A 31 -18.11 -14.46 -14.01
CA LYS A 31 -16.66 -14.30 -13.99
C LYS A 31 -16.27 -12.92 -14.61
N PRO A 32 -15.33 -12.18 -13.99
CA PRO A 32 -14.78 -10.96 -14.56
C PRO A 32 -14.20 -11.18 -15.95
N ASN A 33 -13.89 -10.10 -16.65
CA ASN A 33 -13.27 -10.20 -17.98
C ASN A 33 -12.01 -11.09 -17.93
N ALA A 34 -11.71 -11.76 -19.05
CA ALA A 34 -10.63 -12.73 -19.10
C ALA A 34 -9.25 -12.14 -18.76
N ARG A 35 -9.01 -10.84 -19.02
CA ARG A 35 -7.75 -10.16 -18.69
C ARG A 35 -7.57 -10.06 -17.18
N ILE A 36 -8.58 -9.61 -16.46
CA ILE A 36 -8.55 -9.53 -14.99
C ILE A 36 -8.36 -10.92 -14.38
N MET A 37 -9.03 -11.92 -14.93
CA MET A 37 -8.89 -13.29 -14.44
C MET A 37 -7.50 -13.88 -14.68
N ASN A 38 -6.89 -13.59 -15.85
CA ASN A 38 -5.51 -13.95 -16.12
C ASN A 38 -4.55 -13.26 -15.15
N GLN A 39 -4.78 -11.98 -14.83
CA GLN A 39 -3.97 -11.24 -13.87
C GLN A 39 -4.11 -11.77 -12.45
N MET A 40 -5.33 -12.12 -12.03
CA MET A 40 -5.57 -12.78 -10.75
C MET A 40 -4.81 -14.11 -10.66
N LYS A 41 -4.88 -14.94 -11.71
CA LYS A 41 -4.10 -16.19 -11.79
C LYS A 41 -2.60 -15.95 -11.77
N GLN A 42 -2.12 -14.93 -12.45
CA GLN A 42 -0.71 -14.61 -12.56
C GLN A 42 -0.13 -14.11 -11.22
N ILE A 43 -0.87 -13.24 -10.52
CA ILE A 43 -0.47 -12.59 -9.27
C ILE A 43 -0.75 -13.44 -8.03
N PHE A 44 -1.74 -14.35 -8.04
CA PHE A 44 -2.09 -15.16 -6.86
C PHE A 44 -2.03 -16.67 -7.11
N GLY A 45 -1.65 -17.10 -8.31
CA GLY A 45 -1.58 -18.50 -8.72
C GLY A 45 -2.94 -19.15 -9.01
N LYS A 46 -4.05 -18.50 -8.65
CA LYS A 46 -5.42 -19.01 -8.76
C LYS A 46 -6.38 -17.90 -9.19
N ASP A 47 -7.44 -18.28 -9.88
CA ASP A 47 -8.50 -17.37 -10.34
C ASP A 47 -9.90 -17.95 -10.10
N ASP A 48 -10.04 -18.72 -9.01
CA ASP A 48 -11.30 -19.32 -8.57
C ASP A 48 -12.15 -18.36 -7.71
N VAL A 49 -13.39 -18.76 -7.46
CA VAL A 49 -14.39 -17.97 -6.70
C VAL A 49 -13.95 -17.72 -5.26
N ASP A 50 -13.22 -18.66 -4.65
CA ASP A 50 -12.76 -18.54 -3.25
C ASP A 50 -11.64 -17.51 -3.13
N THR A 51 -10.69 -17.55 -4.07
CA THR A 51 -9.64 -16.53 -4.22
C THR A 51 -10.28 -15.16 -4.44
N ALA A 52 -11.23 -15.05 -5.38
CA ALA A 52 -11.96 -13.80 -5.64
C ALA A 52 -12.74 -13.31 -4.42
N GLY A 53 -13.35 -14.22 -3.64
CA GLY A 53 -14.05 -13.89 -2.40
C GLY A 53 -13.14 -13.34 -1.31
N THR A 54 -11.94 -13.91 -1.18
CA THR A 54 -10.93 -13.43 -0.23
C THR A 54 -10.45 -12.03 -0.62
N LEU A 55 -10.13 -11.83 -1.90
CA LEU A 55 -9.73 -10.53 -2.43
C LEU A 55 -10.84 -9.49 -2.26
N LEU A 56 -12.08 -9.84 -2.62
CA LEU A 56 -13.25 -8.97 -2.44
C LEU A 56 -13.34 -8.46 -1.00
N GLY A 57 -13.25 -9.36 -0.01
CA GLY A 57 -13.33 -8.97 1.40
C GLY A 57 -12.20 -8.03 1.83
N ILE A 58 -10.99 -8.21 1.30
CA ILE A 58 -9.86 -7.31 1.55
C ILE A 58 -10.14 -5.92 0.94
N PHE A 59 -10.49 -5.86 -0.34
CA PHE A 59 -10.70 -4.60 -1.04
C PHE A 59 -11.93 -3.82 -0.54
N GLU A 60 -13.00 -4.50 -0.09
CA GLU A 60 -14.13 -3.86 0.58
C GLU A 60 -13.72 -3.23 1.91
N ARG A 61 -12.88 -3.93 2.70
CA ARG A 61 -12.36 -3.36 3.95
C ARG A 61 -11.47 -2.15 3.70
N ILE A 62 -10.56 -2.21 2.73
CA ILE A 62 -9.76 -1.03 2.33
C ILE A 62 -10.67 0.12 1.91
N ALA A 63 -11.65 -0.12 1.05
CA ALA A 63 -12.60 0.89 0.58
C ALA A 63 -13.45 1.51 1.71
N SER A 64 -13.60 0.82 2.84
CA SER A 64 -14.39 1.27 3.99
C SER A 64 -13.65 2.17 4.97
N PHE A 65 -12.32 2.31 4.85
CA PHE A 65 -11.54 3.12 5.80
C PHE A 65 -11.94 4.59 5.77
N ARG A 66 -12.14 5.15 6.97
CA ARG A 66 -12.39 6.57 7.14
C ARG A 66 -11.07 7.31 7.23
N TYR A 67 -10.65 7.90 6.12
CA TYR A 67 -9.54 8.83 6.10
C TYR A 67 -10.03 10.25 6.39
N LYS A 68 -9.41 10.90 7.37
CA LYS A 68 -9.55 12.33 7.60
C LYS A 68 -8.22 13.05 7.42
N ASP A 69 -8.24 14.07 6.57
CA ASP A 69 -7.08 14.92 6.32
C ASP A 69 -6.58 15.56 7.62
N LEU A 70 -5.26 15.70 7.77
CA LEU A 70 -4.59 16.21 8.98
C LEU A 70 -5.20 17.54 9.43
N ASP A 71 -5.38 18.47 8.49
CA ASP A 71 -5.92 19.81 8.75
C ASP A 71 -7.39 19.79 9.22
N ALA A 72 -8.09 18.66 9.04
CA ALA A 72 -9.48 18.48 9.48
C ALA A 72 -9.60 17.65 10.77
N ARG A 73 -8.48 17.23 11.39
CA ARG A 73 -8.44 16.45 12.64
C ARG A 73 -8.52 17.38 13.87
N GLY A 74 -9.67 18.02 14.06
CA GLY A 74 -9.96 18.76 15.30
C GLY A 74 -10.07 17.84 16.52
N GLU A 75 -9.97 18.41 17.72
CA GLU A 75 -10.06 17.67 19.00
C GLU A 75 -11.33 16.83 19.12
N ALA A 76 -12.46 17.32 18.62
CA ALA A 76 -13.71 16.55 18.59
C ALA A 76 -13.56 15.25 17.79
N TRP A 77 -12.91 15.30 16.62
CA TRP A 77 -12.68 14.09 15.83
C TRP A 77 -11.70 13.13 16.52
N LYS A 78 -10.64 13.64 17.16
CA LYS A 78 -9.74 12.79 17.95
C LYS A 78 -10.45 12.13 19.14
N GLY A 79 -11.46 12.79 19.70
CA GLY A 79 -12.30 12.25 20.77
C GLY A 79 -13.25 11.13 20.30
N ASP A 80 -13.65 11.14 19.04
CA ASP A 80 -14.64 10.22 18.46
C ASP A 80 -14.05 9.13 17.56
N ARG A 81 -12.78 9.26 17.15
CA ARG A 81 -12.11 8.29 16.28
C ARG A 81 -12.00 6.92 16.94
N ASP A 82 -11.92 5.88 16.11
CA ASP A 82 -11.78 4.50 16.51
C ASP A 82 -10.78 3.75 15.61
N PHE A 83 -10.68 2.43 15.79
CA PHE A 83 -9.78 1.55 15.03
C PHE A 83 -10.10 1.42 13.53
N LEU A 84 -11.25 1.93 13.06
CA LEU A 84 -11.60 2.01 11.63
C LEU A 84 -11.22 3.36 11.00
N ASP A 85 -10.74 4.31 11.81
CA ASP A 85 -10.14 5.53 11.31
C ASP A 85 -8.66 5.33 10.98
N LEU A 86 -8.23 6.05 9.94
CA LEU A 86 -6.85 6.02 9.47
C LEU A 86 -6.21 7.39 9.63
N GLU A 87 -5.04 7.41 10.27
CA GLU A 87 -4.15 8.54 10.29
C GLU A 87 -2.94 8.34 9.41
N ILE A 88 -2.73 9.30 8.51
CA ILE A 88 -1.57 9.34 7.63
C ILE A 88 -0.68 10.50 8.06
N TRP A 89 0.60 10.22 8.26
CA TRP A 89 1.64 11.16 8.67
C TRP A 89 2.79 11.18 7.66
N CYS A 90 3.43 12.34 7.47
CA CYS A 90 4.57 12.50 6.56
C CYS A 90 5.93 12.48 7.26
N ASN A 91 5.94 12.20 8.57
CA ASN A 91 7.10 12.04 9.43
C ASN A 91 6.72 11.25 10.70
N SER A 92 7.71 10.86 11.51
CA SER A 92 7.51 10.13 12.77
C SER A 92 7.55 11.03 14.01
N ASP A 93 7.23 12.34 13.89
CA ASP A 93 7.37 13.29 15.00
C ASP A 93 6.43 12.98 16.18
N TYR A 94 5.30 12.31 15.89
CA TYR A 94 4.33 11.87 16.88
C TYR A 94 4.83 10.69 17.74
N VAL A 95 5.98 10.11 17.40
CA VAL A 95 6.68 9.12 18.23
C VAL A 95 7.69 9.86 19.10
N ILE A 96 7.46 9.92 20.40
CA ILE A 96 8.28 10.66 21.36
C ILE A 96 9.17 9.72 22.18
N GLU A 97 10.33 10.19 22.59
CA GLU A 97 11.20 9.46 23.52
C GLU A 97 10.65 9.59 24.95
N LEU A 98 10.67 8.49 25.70
CA LEU A 98 10.25 8.42 27.09
C LEU A 98 11.40 8.82 28.02
N GLU A 99 11.12 9.71 28.97
CA GLU A 99 12.09 10.14 29.99
C GLU A 99 12.56 8.98 30.89
N TYR A 100 11.67 8.01 31.12
CA TYR A 100 11.92 6.79 31.91
C TYR A 100 11.41 5.54 31.18
N GLY A 101 12.15 5.09 30.16
CA GLY A 101 11.83 3.88 29.39
C GLY A 101 12.54 2.61 29.91
N GLU A 102 11.96 1.44 29.63
CA GLU A 102 12.67 0.16 29.74
C GLU A 102 13.70 0.06 28.60
N SER A 103 14.77 -0.74 28.77
CA SER A 103 15.87 -0.83 27.78
C SER A 103 15.42 -1.15 26.35
N ASN A 104 14.26 -1.79 26.18
CA ASN A 104 13.69 -2.17 24.89
C ASN A 104 12.51 -1.30 24.43
N VAL A 105 12.02 -0.39 25.29
CA VAL A 105 10.88 0.49 25.05
C VAL A 105 11.26 1.90 25.51
N LEU A 106 11.89 2.65 24.61
CA LEU A 106 12.28 4.04 24.86
C LEU A 106 11.35 5.05 24.18
N TYR A 107 10.37 4.58 23.40
CA TYR A 107 9.51 5.45 22.60
C TYR A 107 8.03 5.21 22.87
N HIS A 108 7.23 6.23 22.61
CA HIS A 108 5.79 6.21 22.73
C HIS A 108 5.13 6.86 21.51
N ASP A 109 4.17 6.15 20.93
CA ASP A 109 3.31 6.62 19.85
C ASP A 109 2.16 7.41 20.48
N THR A 110 2.21 8.74 20.35
CA THR A 110 1.19 9.64 20.92
C THR A 110 -0.14 9.61 20.16
N VAL A 111 -0.18 9.05 18.94
CA VAL A 111 -1.41 8.95 18.14
C VAL A 111 -2.20 7.72 18.57
N GLN A 112 -1.52 6.59 18.71
CA GLN A 112 -2.14 5.33 19.13
C GLN A 112 -2.16 5.16 20.66
N ASP A 113 -1.47 6.04 21.40
CA ASP A 113 -1.27 5.96 22.85
C ASP A 113 -0.67 4.62 23.29
N MET A 114 0.46 4.26 22.67
CA MET A 114 1.10 2.95 22.86
C MET A 114 2.62 3.03 22.96
N PRO A 115 3.26 2.14 23.76
CA PRO A 115 4.71 2.00 23.74
C PRO A 115 5.22 1.46 22.39
N VAL A 116 6.37 1.95 21.95
CA VAL A 116 7.04 1.53 20.71
C VAL A 116 8.41 0.94 21.05
N GLU A 117 8.66 -0.28 20.57
CA GLU A 117 9.95 -0.95 20.78
C GLU A 117 11.04 -0.38 19.87
N ASN A 118 12.27 -0.25 20.39
CA ASN A 118 13.38 0.43 19.73
C ASN A 118 13.76 -0.15 18.35
N TRP A 119 13.49 -1.44 18.13
CA TRP A 119 13.84 -2.15 16.90
C TRP A 119 12.83 -1.96 15.77
N ARG A 120 11.64 -1.40 16.07
CA ARG A 120 10.59 -1.21 15.06
C ARG A 120 11.04 -0.24 13.98
N THR A 121 10.63 -0.51 12.74
CA THR A 121 10.96 0.31 11.56
C THR A 121 10.57 1.78 11.74
N LEU A 122 9.47 2.04 12.45
CA LEU A 122 9.02 3.39 12.81
C LEU A 122 10.06 4.18 13.61
N VAL A 123 10.78 3.53 14.54
CA VAL A 123 11.88 4.14 15.32
C VAL A 123 13.10 4.34 14.42
N LYS A 124 13.45 3.38 13.56
CA LYS A 124 14.55 3.54 12.60
C LYS A 124 14.37 4.78 11.73
N MET A 125 13.15 5.03 11.24
CA MET A 125 12.81 6.22 10.47
C MET A 125 12.98 7.54 11.24
N LYS A 126 12.87 7.52 12.58
CA LYS A 126 13.11 8.69 13.44
C LYS A 126 14.60 9.05 13.54
N HIS A 127 15.50 8.06 13.57
CA HIS A 127 16.93 8.27 13.82
C HIS A 127 17.80 8.20 12.56
N GLN A 128 17.32 7.57 11.50
CA GLN A 128 18.06 7.33 10.28
C GLN A 128 17.17 7.66 9.08
N HIS A 129 17.68 8.49 8.16
CA HIS A 129 17.14 8.53 6.81
C HIS A 129 17.52 7.21 6.13
N ASP A 130 16.69 6.18 6.29
CA ASP A 130 16.77 4.98 5.47
C ASP A 130 16.28 5.38 4.06
N PRO A 131 17.16 5.46 3.06
CA PRO A 131 16.76 5.88 1.72
C PRO A 131 15.89 4.84 1.02
N ASP A 132 15.83 3.59 1.50
CA ASP A 132 15.07 2.50 0.87
C ASP A 132 13.70 2.31 1.51
N LEU A 133 13.43 2.94 2.66
CA LEU A 133 12.13 2.92 3.32
C LEU A 133 11.19 3.99 2.76
N GLU A 134 10.04 3.60 2.24
CA GLU A 134 9.03 4.51 1.65
C GLU A 134 7.99 4.95 2.68
N ALA A 135 7.42 3.98 3.38
CA ALA A 135 6.46 4.18 4.45
C ALA A 135 6.52 3.01 5.44
N VAL A 136 5.83 3.19 6.57
CA VAL A 136 5.61 2.16 7.58
C VAL A 136 4.18 2.28 8.06
N THR A 137 3.46 1.17 8.00
CA THR A 137 2.26 0.97 8.80
C THR A 137 2.67 0.56 10.21
N SER A 138 2.29 1.34 11.21
CA SER A 138 2.50 0.95 12.61
C SER A 138 1.41 -0.07 12.95
N PRO A 139 1.73 -1.37 13.04
CA PRO A 139 0.68 -2.36 13.08
C PRO A 139 0.00 -2.31 14.45
N ALA A 140 -1.30 -2.58 14.42
CA ALA A 140 -2.15 -2.51 15.59
C ALA A 140 -1.98 -3.66 16.59
N HIS A 141 -0.74 -3.89 17.04
CA HIS A 141 -0.42 -4.96 17.98
C HIS A 141 0.17 -4.41 19.28
N HIS A 142 -0.62 -4.57 20.33
CA HIS A 142 -0.12 -4.56 21.69
C HIS A 142 0.85 -5.73 21.87
N LYS A 143 2.00 -5.50 22.53
CA LYS A 143 3.02 -6.53 22.81
C LYS A 143 2.44 -7.72 23.60
N ASP A 144 1.55 -7.40 24.52
CA ASP A 144 0.77 -8.39 25.28
C ASP A 144 -0.45 -8.84 24.46
N PRO A 145 -0.51 -10.11 24.00
CA PRO A 145 -1.65 -10.64 23.24
C PRO A 145 -2.94 -10.70 24.05
N LYS A 146 -2.88 -10.56 25.39
CA LYS A 146 -4.06 -10.51 26.27
C LYS A 146 -4.67 -9.12 26.37
N LYS A 147 -3.93 -8.07 25.99
CA LYS A 147 -4.43 -6.69 26.03
C LYS A 147 -5.12 -6.35 24.72
N GLN A 148 -6.33 -5.83 24.86
CA GLN A 148 -7.13 -5.38 23.72
C GLN A 148 -6.56 -4.08 23.17
N TRP A 149 -6.74 -3.88 21.86
CA TRP A 149 -6.47 -2.62 21.21
C TRP A 149 -7.30 -1.51 21.87
N PRO A 150 -6.75 -0.32 22.15
CA PRO A 150 -7.56 0.77 22.68
C PRO A 150 -8.61 1.15 21.63
N VAL A 151 -9.89 1.15 22.02
CA VAL A 151 -11.02 1.34 21.09
C VAL A 151 -10.92 2.63 20.29
N LYS A 152 -10.29 3.67 20.85
CA LYS A 152 -10.13 5.00 20.24
C LYS A 152 -8.79 5.22 19.51
N SER A 153 -7.97 4.19 19.39
CA SER A 153 -6.68 4.28 18.70
C SER A 153 -6.86 3.99 17.21
N PRO A 154 -6.52 4.93 16.32
CA PRO A 154 -6.63 4.72 14.88
C PRO A 154 -5.49 3.82 14.39
N GLU A 155 -5.64 3.31 13.17
CA GLU A 155 -4.50 2.75 12.42
C GLU A 155 -3.63 3.90 11.89
N VAL A 156 -2.31 3.70 11.78
CA VAL A 156 -1.37 4.76 11.40
C VAL A 156 -0.45 4.30 10.27
N ILE A 157 -0.41 5.09 9.20
CA ILE A 157 0.56 4.99 8.11
C ILE A 157 1.48 6.20 8.17
N THR A 158 2.79 5.97 8.15
CA THR A 158 3.78 7.04 8.22
C THR A 158 4.77 6.95 7.09
N PHE A 159 4.83 8.02 6.30
CA PHE A 159 5.79 8.13 5.20
C PHE A 159 7.14 8.62 5.67
N ASN A 160 8.18 8.14 5.00
CA ASN A 160 9.52 8.70 5.11
C ASN A 160 9.56 10.08 4.45
N PRO A 161 10.01 11.15 5.15
CA PRO A 161 10.11 12.49 4.57
C PRO A 161 10.98 12.53 3.30
N GLY A 162 12.04 11.72 3.24
CA GLY A 162 12.91 11.60 2.06
C GLY A 162 12.14 11.06 0.84
N TYR A 163 11.30 10.05 1.05
CA TYR A 163 10.44 9.50 0.01
C TYR A 163 9.37 10.50 -0.46
N ILE A 164 8.73 11.25 0.46
CA ILE A 164 7.76 12.29 0.08
C ILE A 164 8.38 13.36 -0.83
N LYS A 165 9.63 13.76 -0.55
CA LYS A 165 10.39 14.66 -1.41
C LYS A 165 10.65 14.01 -2.78
N GLU A 166 11.14 12.77 -2.80
CA GLU A 166 11.39 12.01 -4.03
C GLU A 166 10.15 11.90 -4.92
N VAL A 167 9.00 11.54 -4.35
CA VAL A 167 7.72 11.45 -5.07
C VAL A 167 7.33 12.79 -5.68
N THR A 168 7.54 13.88 -4.95
CA THR A 168 7.24 15.23 -5.45
C THR A 168 8.09 15.54 -6.69
N ASP A 169 9.39 15.19 -6.64
CA ASP A 169 10.31 15.36 -7.76
C ASP A 169 9.94 14.41 -8.94
N LYS A 170 9.65 13.13 -8.66
CA LYS A 170 9.21 12.14 -9.66
C LYS A 170 7.92 12.56 -10.36
N ASN A 171 6.93 13.08 -9.62
CA ASN A 171 5.67 13.56 -10.18
C ASN A 171 5.87 14.72 -11.16
N SER A 172 6.88 15.57 -10.94
CA SER A 172 7.22 16.64 -11.90
C SER A 172 7.70 16.10 -13.25
N ILE A 173 8.39 14.95 -13.25
CA ILE A 173 8.91 14.28 -14.46
C ILE A 173 7.79 13.55 -15.21
N PHE A 174 6.96 12.79 -14.49
CA PHE A 174 5.93 11.95 -15.11
C PHE A 174 4.68 12.71 -15.52
N ASN A 175 4.26 13.74 -14.78
CA ASN A 175 3.03 14.52 -15.00
C ASN A 175 1.79 13.65 -15.32
N ALA A 176 0.78 14.20 -16.01
CA ALA A 176 -0.46 13.48 -16.33
C ALA A 176 -0.28 12.29 -17.31
N ASP A 177 0.82 12.23 -18.06
CA ASP A 177 1.02 11.22 -19.11
C ASP A 177 1.83 9.99 -18.63
N ARG A 178 1.77 9.70 -17.32
CA ARG A 178 2.61 8.68 -16.66
C ARG A 178 2.49 7.28 -17.27
N ILE A 179 1.28 6.86 -17.64
CA ILE A 179 1.02 5.52 -18.18
C ILE A 179 1.69 5.38 -19.55
N ARG A 180 1.53 6.37 -20.43
CA ARG A 180 2.17 6.40 -21.74
C ARG A 180 3.69 6.46 -21.61
N LYS A 181 4.19 7.27 -20.67
CA LYS A 181 5.62 7.36 -20.38
C LYS A 181 6.21 6.04 -19.85
N ALA A 182 5.44 5.28 -19.09
CA ALA A 182 5.85 3.95 -18.63
C ALA A 182 5.96 2.92 -19.78
N GLU A 183 5.43 3.19 -20.97
CA GLU A 183 5.69 2.36 -22.16
C GLU A 183 7.14 2.50 -22.67
N ILE A 184 7.81 3.60 -22.35
CA ILE A 184 9.12 3.96 -22.90
C ILE A 184 10.22 3.32 -22.06
N ASN A 185 10.82 2.24 -22.58
CA ASN A 185 11.89 1.49 -21.90
C ASN A 185 13.06 2.40 -21.47
N ASP A 186 13.49 3.33 -22.32
CA ASP A 186 14.61 4.24 -22.03
C ASP A 186 14.32 5.18 -20.85
N LEU A 187 13.06 5.48 -20.57
CA LEU A 187 12.69 6.34 -19.45
C LEU A 187 12.96 5.63 -18.11
N ARG A 188 12.77 4.31 -18.06
CA ARG A 188 13.11 3.50 -16.88
C ARG A 188 14.58 3.63 -16.55
N ASP A 189 15.45 3.46 -17.54
CA ASP A 189 16.90 3.49 -17.33
C ASP A 189 17.37 4.90 -16.91
N ARG A 190 16.76 5.95 -17.47
CA ARG A 190 17.02 7.34 -17.05
C ARG A 190 16.60 7.61 -15.60
N ILE A 191 15.43 7.14 -15.18
CA ILE A 191 14.93 7.31 -13.81
C ILE A 191 15.80 6.53 -12.83
N ASN A 192 16.15 5.28 -13.16
CA ASN A 192 17.07 4.48 -12.35
C ASN A 192 18.42 5.19 -12.15
N SER A 193 18.94 5.84 -13.19
CA SER A 193 20.18 6.61 -13.07
C SER A 193 20.05 7.87 -12.20
N HIS A 194 18.85 8.44 -12.10
CA HIS A 194 18.59 9.69 -11.38
C HIS A 194 18.26 9.47 -9.90
N PHE A 195 17.48 8.44 -9.56
CA PHE A 195 16.87 8.27 -8.23
C PHE A 195 17.64 7.37 -7.26
N ARG A 196 18.91 7.01 -7.54
CA ARG A 196 19.87 6.27 -6.67
C ARG A 196 19.40 4.96 -5.99
N ARG A 197 18.12 4.59 -6.05
CA ARG A 197 17.56 3.32 -5.59
C ARG A 197 17.84 2.27 -6.66
N THR A 198 18.92 1.53 -6.50
CA THR A 198 19.24 0.39 -7.34
C THR A 198 18.35 -0.81 -6.97
N LYS A 199 17.03 -0.72 -7.20
CA LYS A 199 16.15 -1.89 -7.14
C LYS A 199 16.47 -2.76 -8.37
N LYS A 200 17.26 -3.83 -8.17
CA LYS A 200 17.55 -4.81 -9.23
C LYS A 200 16.24 -5.45 -9.68
N GLY A 201 16.02 -5.57 -10.99
CA GLY A 201 14.83 -6.24 -11.54
C GLY A 201 13.63 -5.34 -11.80
N TRP A 202 13.78 -4.01 -11.74
CA TRP A 202 12.72 -3.08 -12.12
C TRP A 202 12.25 -3.24 -13.58
N THR A 203 10.94 -3.22 -13.73
CA THR A 203 10.18 -3.33 -14.97
C THR A 203 9.42 -2.04 -15.25
N ASN A 204 8.71 -1.98 -16.38
CA ASN A 204 8.01 -0.75 -16.77
C ASN A 204 6.79 -0.46 -15.89
N VAL A 205 6.08 -1.48 -15.42
CA VAL A 205 4.95 -1.29 -14.50
C VAL A 205 5.42 -0.71 -13.15
N ASP A 206 6.65 -1.00 -12.72
CA ASP A 206 7.23 -0.44 -11.48
C ASP A 206 7.45 1.07 -11.60
N LEU A 207 7.49 1.64 -12.81
CA LEU A 207 7.49 3.11 -12.98
C LEU A 207 6.20 3.75 -12.45
N LEU A 208 5.11 2.97 -12.37
CA LEU A 208 3.83 3.37 -11.80
C LEU A 208 3.76 3.15 -10.28
N GLU A 209 4.86 2.73 -9.63
CA GLU A 209 5.07 2.82 -8.18
C GLU A 209 5.03 4.29 -7.78
N THR A 210 3.84 4.72 -7.38
CA THR A 210 3.44 6.09 -7.08
C THR A 210 2.99 6.14 -5.63
N LEU A 211 2.82 7.34 -5.07
CA LEU A 211 2.28 7.46 -3.72
C LEU A 211 0.92 6.77 -3.56
N GLU A 212 0.12 6.73 -4.63
CA GLU A 212 -1.14 5.96 -4.66
C GLU A 212 -0.92 4.46 -4.46
N LEU A 213 0.11 3.90 -5.09
CA LEU A 213 0.41 2.48 -5.01
C LEU A 213 0.97 2.12 -3.63
N VAL A 214 1.89 2.95 -3.11
CA VAL A 214 2.45 2.77 -1.76
C VAL A 214 1.37 2.91 -0.70
N LEU A 215 0.48 3.91 -0.81
CA LEU A 215 -0.67 3.99 0.07
C LEU A 215 -1.52 2.72 0.01
N HIS A 216 -1.76 2.17 -1.18
CA HIS A 216 -2.51 0.94 -1.30
C HIS A 216 -1.78 -0.26 -0.67
N HIS A 217 -0.45 -0.33 -0.79
CA HIS A 217 0.39 -1.32 -0.11
C HIS A 217 0.27 -1.18 1.41
N GLU A 218 0.46 0.01 1.95
CA GLU A 218 0.37 0.26 3.40
C GLU A 218 -1.03 -0.03 3.95
N LEU A 219 -2.07 0.29 3.19
CA LEU A 219 -3.45 -0.03 3.55
C LEU A 219 -3.68 -1.54 3.74
N THR A 220 -2.91 -2.42 3.09
CA THR A 220 -3.07 -3.87 3.28
C THR A 220 -2.40 -4.38 4.55
N HIS A 221 -1.40 -3.67 5.07
CA HIS A 221 -0.75 -3.97 6.35
C HIS A 221 -1.62 -3.65 7.57
N LEU A 222 -2.66 -2.82 7.41
CA LEU A 222 -3.56 -2.53 8.52
C LEU A 222 -4.19 -3.83 9.04
N LYS A 223 -4.28 -3.96 10.35
CA LYS A 223 -4.81 -5.17 11.01
C LYS A 223 -6.26 -5.42 10.63
N HIS A 224 -7.02 -4.34 10.48
CA HIS A 224 -8.44 -4.40 10.15
C HIS A 224 -8.71 -4.49 8.63
N THR A 225 -7.68 -4.54 7.77
CA THR A 225 -7.83 -4.86 6.33
C THR A 225 -7.43 -6.30 6.05
N ALA A 226 -6.14 -6.59 6.02
CA ALA A 226 -5.60 -7.88 5.61
C ALA A 226 -4.46 -8.35 6.50
N ASP A 227 -3.88 -7.48 7.33
CA ASP A 227 -2.74 -7.79 8.20
C ASP A 227 -1.61 -8.46 7.39
N THR A 228 -1.34 -7.92 6.19
CA THR A 228 -0.31 -8.47 5.31
C THR A 228 1.08 -8.27 5.90
N ILE A 229 2.04 -9.03 5.40
CA ILE A 229 3.46 -8.89 5.72
C ILE A 229 4.25 -8.69 4.43
N ASP A 230 5.44 -8.09 4.53
CA ASP A 230 6.41 -8.08 3.44
C ASP A 230 7.14 -9.41 3.41
N VAL A 231 6.64 -10.33 2.59
CA VAL A 231 7.11 -11.72 2.55
C VAL A 231 8.51 -11.76 1.94
N ASP A 232 9.51 -12.20 2.71
CA ASP A 232 10.92 -12.31 2.29
C ASP A 232 11.65 -10.98 2.03
N SER A 233 11.41 -9.95 2.85
CA SER A 233 12.12 -8.65 2.73
C SER A 233 13.65 -8.83 2.71
N PRO A 234 14.38 -8.25 1.74
CA PRO A 234 13.96 -7.20 0.79
C PRO A 234 13.41 -7.71 -0.57
N ASN A 235 13.26 -9.01 -0.80
CA ASN A 235 12.79 -9.56 -2.08
C ASN A 235 11.24 -9.61 -2.18
N SER A 236 10.55 -8.70 -1.49
CA SER A 236 9.09 -8.68 -1.40
C SER A 236 8.43 -7.73 -2.40
N TYR A 237 9.25 -6.91 -3.07
CA TYR A 237 8.80 -5.67 -3.69
C TYR A 237 8.97 -5.65 -5.21
N GLY A 238 8.00 -5.07 -5.91
CA GLY A 238 8.00 -4.90 -7.35
C GLY A 238 7.42 -6.09 -8.12
N TRP A 239 7.13 -5.86 -9.39
CA TRP A 239 6.35 -6.77 -10.22
C TRP A 239 6.90 -8.19 -10.30
N LEU A 240 8.20 -8.35 -10.49
CA LEU A 240 8.80 -9.68 -10.63
C LEU A 240 8.67 -10.50 -9.35
N ASP A 241 8.80 -9.87 -8.18
CA ASP A 241 8.63 -10.54 -6.89
C ASP A 241 7.16 -10.83 -6.60
N VAL A 242 6.24 -9.94 -6.98
CA VAL A 242 4.80 -10.22 -6.97
C VAL A 242 4.48 -11.51 -7.74
N LEU A 243 5.06 -11.68 -8.93
CA LEU A 243 4.86 -12.88 -9.75
C LEU A 243 5.55 -14.13 -9.18
N ARG A 244 6.64 -13.96 -8.44
CA ARG A 244 7.35 -15.06 -7.77
C ARG A 244 6.61 -15.56 -6.54
N LEU A 245 6.15 -14.64 -5.68
CA LEU A 245 5.54 -14.93 -4.39
C LEU A 245 4.12 -15.49 -4.50
N LYS A 246 3.33 -14.95 -5.42
CA LYS A 246 1.95 -15.36 -5.69
C LYS A 246 1.06 -15.45 -4.44
N SER A 247 1.11 -14.46 -3.56
CA SER A 247 0.54 -14.56 -2.22
C SER A 247 -0.45 -13.44 -1.91
N ILE A 248 -1.63 -13.80 -1.41
CA ILE A 248 -2.61 -12.86 -0.85
C ILE A 248 -2.10 -12.22 0.46
N LYS A 249 -1.09 -12.84 1.10
CA LYS A 249 -0.49 -12.30 2.33
C LYS A 249 0.59 -11.25 2.09
N ASN A 250 0.99 -11.03 0.83
CA ASN A 250 1.99 -10.03 0.47
C ASN A 250 1.29 -8.73 0.05
N ALA A 251 1.71 -7.60 0.65
CA ALA A 251 1.09 -6.30 0.41
C ALA A 251 1.20 -5.86 -1.06
N ASP A 252 2.39 -6.05 -1.64
CA ASP A 252 2.65 -5.70 -3.04
C ASP A 252 1.77 -6.49 -4.02
N ASN A 253 1.49 -7.77 -3.77
CA ASN A 253 0.60 -8.54 -4.64
C ASN A 253 -0.81 -7.92 -4.71
N LEU A 254 -1.33 -7.44 -3.59
CA LEU A 254 -2.63 -6.79 -3.52
C LEU A 254 -2.60 -5.40 -4.18
N ALA A 255 -1.57 -4.61 -3.90
CA ALA A 255 -1.41 -3.27 -4.49
C ALA A 255 -1.27 -3.32 -6.02
N TYR A 256 -0.42 -4.22 -6.54
CA TYR A 256 -0.25 -4.41 -7.98
C TYR A 256 -1.51 -4.97 -8.63
N PHE A 257 -2.26 -5.86 -7.98
CA PHE A 257 -3.53 -6.32 -8.55
C PHE A 257 -4.53 -5.16 -8.72
N ALA A 258 -4.64 -4.27 -7.73
CA ALA A 258 -5.49 -3.08 -7.84
C ALA A 258 -5.05 -2.14 -8.97
N LEU A 259 -3.73 -1.93 -9.11
CA LEU A 259 -3.16 -1.15 -10.21
C LEU A 259 -3.48 -1.77 -11.57
N VAL A 260 -3.29 -3.08 -11.72
CA VAL A 260 -3.53 -3.77 -13.00
C VAL A 260 -5.00 -3.77 -13.37
N VAL A 261 -5.91 -3.93 -12.39
CA VAL A 261 -7.35 -3.80 -12.64
C VAL A 261 -7.72 -2.40 -13.13
N ASP A 262 -7.16 -1.35 -12.53
CA ASP A 262 -7.32 0.05 -12.97
C ASP A 262 -6.78 0.27 -14.39
N LEU A 263 -5.58 -0.24 -14.69
CA LEU A 263 -4.98 -0.21 -16.03
C LEU A 263 -5.88 -0.86 -17.08
N ILE A 264 -6.46 -2.03 -16.78
CA ILE A 264 -7.34 -2.74 -17.70
C ILE A 264 -8.64 -1.97 -17.90
N GLN A 265 -9.31 -1.55 -16.83
CA GLN A 265 -10.67 -1.01 -16.90
C GLN A 265 -10.72 0.44 -17.40
N ASN A 266 -9.79 1.28 -16.92
CA ASN A 266 -9.84 2.72 -17.16
C ASN A 266 -8.84 3.18 -18.22
N HIS A 267 -7.78 2.41 -18.46
CA HIS A 267 -6.68 2.84 -19.32
C HIS A 267 -6.44 1.94 -20.54
N HIS A 268 -7.10 0.79 -20.64
CA HIS A 268 -6.96 -0.17 -21.74
C HIS A 268 -5.54 -0.73 -21.89
N TYR A 269 -4.89 -1.01 -20.76
CA TYR A 269 -3.57 -1.64 -20.66
C TYR A 269 -3.60 -2.95 -19.89
N ASP A 270 -2.86 -3.93 -20.38
CA ASP A 270 -2.53 -5.18 -19.70
C ASP A 270 -1.06 -5.13 -19.24
N VAL A 271 -0.66 -6.04 -18.35
CA VAL A 271 0.73 -6.15 -17.87
C VAL A 271 1.23 -7.56 -18.08
N ASP A 272 2.28 -7.73 -18.90
CA ASP A 272 2.81 -9.07 -19.17
C ASP A 272 3.68 -9.61 -18.02
N ALA A 273 4.11 -10.87 -18.14
CA ALA A 273 4.97 -11.53 -17.16
C ALA A 273 6.35 -10.87 -16.97
N LYS A 274 6.75 -9.95 -17.85
CA LYS A 274 8.00 -9.19 -17.77
C LYS A 274 7.78 -7.76 -17.24
N GLY A 275 6.54 -7.42 -16.88
CA GLY A 275 6.17 -6.10 -16.37
C GLY A 275 6.08 -5.03 -17.45
N LYS A 276 5.87 -5.43 -18.71
CA LYS A 276 5.64 -4.51 -19.82
C LYS A 276 4.15 -4.18 -19.92
N LEU A 277 3.84 -2.89 -20.13
CA LEU A 277 2.50 -2.41 -20.46
C LEU A 277 2.14 -2.79 -21.91
N VAL A 278 0.98 -3.42 -22.10
CA VAL A 278 0.47 -3.86 -23.41
C VAL A 278 -0.91 -3.24 -23.64
N ARG A 279 -1.00 -2.29 -24.58
CA ARG A 279 -2.27 -1.66 -24.92
C ARG A 279 -3.20 -2.64 -25.64
N PHE A 280 -4.49 -2.56 -25.35
CA PHE A 280 -5.54 -3.25 -26.10
C PHE A 280 -6.65 -2.29 -26.50
N THR A 281 -7.47 -2.74 -27.45
CA THR A 281 -8.64 -2.02 -27.98
C THR A 281 -9.92 -2.59 -27.41
#